data_AF-A0A930AJW1-F1
#
_entry.id   AF-A0A930AJW1-F1
#
_cell.length_a   1.000
_cell.length_b   1.000
_cell.length_c   1.000
_cell.angle_alpha   90.00
_cell.angle_beta   90.00
_cell.angle_gamma   90.00
#
_symmetry.space_group_name_H-M   'P 1'
#
loop_
_entity.id
_entity.type
_entity.pdbx_description
1 polymer ?
#
loop_
_entity_poly.entity_id
_entity_poly.type
_entity_poly.pdbx_seq_one_letter_code
_entity_poly.pdbx_strand_id
1 'polypeptide(L)' 'MIITNIEIFRVKPRWIFCKVSTDAGISGWGEMISGTKTETVVAGAYE' A
#
# COMPACT_ATOMS: atom_id res chain seq x y z
N MET A 1 -14.49 -11.63 8.24
CA MET A 1 -13.85 -10.43 7.67
C MET A 1 -12.48 -10.31 8.27
N ILE A 2 -11.53 -10.93 7.59
CA ILE A 2 -10.13 -11.04 7.96
C ILE A 2 -9.31 -10.51 6.79
N ILE A 3 -8.26 -9.75 7.07
CA ILE A 3 -7.32 -9.31 6.04
C ILE A 3 -6.46 -10.50 5.64
N THR A 4 -6.44 -10.80 4.34
CA THR A 4 -5.71 -11.95 3.77
C THR A 4 -4.45 -11.55 3.04
N ASN A 5 -4.38 -10.32 2.52
CA ASN A 5 -3.20 -9.83 1.81
C ASN A 5 -3.09 -8.31 1.88
N ILE A 6 -1.85 -7.81 1.89
CA ILE A 6 -1.52 -6.39 1.77
C ILE A 6 -0.45 -6.25 0.68
N GLU A 7 -0.75 -5.48 -0.35
CA GLU A 7 0.14 -5.25 -1.49
C GLU A 7 0.45 -3.76 -1.61
N ILE A 8 1.74 -3.41 -1.76
CA ILE A 8 2.20 -2.04 -1.96
C ILE A 8 2.62 -1.83 -3.42
N PHE A 9 2.02 -0.84 -4.07
CA PHE A 9 2.28 -0.47 -5.45
C PHE A 9 3.01 0.86 -5.50
N ARG A 10 4.25 0.84 -5.98
CA ARG A 10 5.01 2.06 -6.29
C ARG A 10 4.74 2.47 -7.74
N VAL A 11 4.15 3.64 -7.94
CA VAL A 11 3.90 4.22 -9.27
C VAL A 11 4.77 5.47 -9.43
N LYS A 12 5.63 5.45 -10.46
CA LYS A 12 6.51 6.59 -10.76
C LYS A 12 5.67 7.86 -11.05
N PRO A 13 6.14 9.06 -10.66
CA PRO A 13 7.44 9.34 -10.05
C PRO A 13 7.50 9.20 -8.51
N ARG A 14 6.36 9.20 -7.79
CA ARG A 14 6.34 9.23 -6.31
C ARG A 14 5.05 8.71 -5.65
N TRP A 15 4.13 8.13 -6.41
CA TRP A 15 2.87 7.64 -5.86
C TRP A 15 3.07 6.27 -5.25
N ILE A 16 2.41 6.04 -4.12
CA ILE A 16 2.42 4.76 -3.43
C ILE A 16 0.97 4.43 -3.10
N PHE A 17 0.51 3.28 -3.58
CA PHE A 17 -0.80 2.75 -3.23
C PHE A 17 -0.65 1.51 -2.37
N CYS A 18 -1.57 1.34 -1.43
CA CYS A 18 -1.73 0.13 -0.64
C CYS A 18 -3.07 -0.51 -1.01
N LYS A 19 -3.04 -1.79 -1.30
CA LYS A 19 -4.23 -2.60 -1.52
C LYS A 19 -4.33 -3.62 -0.41
N VAL A 20 -5.47 -3.63 0.28
CA VAL A 20 -5.79 -4.60 1.32
C VAL A 20 -6.88 -5.51 0.80
N SER A 21 -6.65 -6.83 0.83
CA SER A 21 -7.63 -7.84 0.42
C SER A 21 -8.14 -8.61 1.63
N THR A 22 -9.39 -9.06 1.56
CA THR A 22 -10.06 -9.78 2.65
C THR A 22 -10.52 -11.16 2.22
N ASP A 23 -10.79 -12.02 3.21
CA ASP A 23 -11.39 -13.35 3.04
C ASP A 23 -12.78 -13.31 2.36
N ALA A 24 -13.48 -12.19 2.47
CA ALA A 24 -14.77 -11.93 1.84
C ALA A 24 -14.68 -11.55 0.35
N GLY A 25 -13.47 -11.53 -0.24
CA GLY A 25 -13.26 -11.12 -1.63
C GLY A 25 -13.35 -9.60 -1.86
N ILE A 26 -13.43 -8.80 -0.79
CA ILE A 26 -13.45 -7.34 -0.86
C ILE A 26 -12.02 -6.82 -0.83
N SER A 27 -11.71 -5.86 -1.70
CA SER A 27 -10.44 -5.13 -1.71
C SER A 27 -10.65 -3.65 -1.41
N GLY A 28 -9.85 -3.10 -0.50
CA GLY A 28 -9.76 -1.68 -0.21
C GLY A 28 -8.46 -1.10 -0.77
N TRP A 29 -8.51 0.18 -1.16
CA TRP A 29 -7.36 0.93 -1.66
C TRP A 29 -7.09 2.15 -0.79
N GLY A 30 -5.82 2.40 -0.51
CA GLY A 30 -5.33 3.60 0.16
C GLY A 30 -4.15 4.21 -0.57
N GLU A 31 -3.99 5.52 -0.46
CA GLU A 31 -2.82 6.24 -0.95
C GLU A 31 -1.89 6.58 0.22
N MET A 32 -0.59 6.31 0.07
CA MET A 32 0.42 6.74 1.02
C MET A 32 1.12 8.00 0.50
N ILE A 33 0.98 9.10 1.23
CA ILE A 33 1.61 10.38 0.89
C ILE A 33 3.07 10.35 1.34
N SER A 34 4.02 10.39 0.38
CA SER A 34 5.45 10.34 0.69
C SER A 34 6.20 11.68 0.60
N GLY A 35 5.61 12.70 -0.01
CA GLY A 35 6.33 13.93 -0.37
C GLY A 35 7.57 13.63 -1.23
N THR A 36 8.76 13.80 -0.65
CA THR A 36 10.07 13.49 -1.28
C THR A 36 10.71 12.18 -0.79
N LYS A 37 10.11 11.49 0.19
CA LYS A 37 10.68 10.31 0.85
C LYS A 37 9.98 9.01 0.46
N THR A 38 9.80 8.78 -0.84
CA THR A 38 9.07 7.60 -1.36
C THR A 38 9.67 6.30 -0.87
N GLU A 39 11.00 6.16 -0.94
CA GLU A 39 11.66 4.92 -0.55
C GLU A 39 11.58 4.65 0.97
N THR A 40 11.61 5.69 1.82
CA THR A 40 11.44 5.52 3.27
C THR A 40 10.02 5.08 3.63
N VAL A 41 9.00 5.67 3.00
CA VAL A 41 7.60 5.30 3.25
C VAL A 41 7.32 3.89 2.76
N VAL A 42 7.90 3.49 1.63
CA VAL A 42 7.76 2.13 1.10
C VAL A 42 8.46 1.12 2.00
N ALA A 43 9.69 1.40 2.46
CA ALA A 43 10.42 0.51 3.35
C ALA A 43 9.63 0.26 4.65
N GLY A 44 9.12 1.33 5.28
CA GLY A 44 8.29 1.19 6.49
C GLY A 44 6.93 0.53 6.26
N ALA A 45 6.46 0.39 5.01
CA ALA A 45 5.25 -0.35 4.71
C ALA A 45 5.45 -1.87 4.66
N TYR A 46 6.70 -2.34 4.58
CA TYR A 46 7.08 -3.75 4.55
C TYR A 46 7.64 -4.27 5.88
N GLU A 47 7.83 -3.39 6.87
CA GLU A 47 8.31 -3.70 8.22
C GLU A 47 7.15 -4.05 9.15
#